data_AF-A0A962B1P0-F1
#
_entry.id   AF-A0A962B1P0-F1
#
_cell.length_a   1.000
_cell.length_b   1.000
_cell.length_c   1.000
_cell.angle_alpha   90.00
_cell.angle_beta   90.00
_cell.angle_gamma   90.00
#
_symmetry.space_group_name_H-M   'P 1'
#
loop_
_entity.id
_entity.type
_entity.pdbx_description
1 polymer ?
#
loop_
_entity_poly.entity_id
_entity_poly.type
_entity_poly.pdbx_seq_one_letter_code
_entity_poly.pdbx_strand_id
1 'polypeptide(L)' 'MLELLGFISYVLQLYVYVLIAGAVLSWLIAFGVVNMRNQFVAGLAQVLHAVTEPVLRPIRNLLPNLGGID' A
#
# COMPACT_ATOMS: atom_id res chain seq x y z
N MET A 1 18.25 -15.03 -19.29
CA MET A 1 16.81 -15.29 -19.08
C MET A 1 16.49 -15.49 -17.61
N LEU A 2 17.23 -16.33 -16.87
CA LEU A 2 17.04 -16.54 -15.43
C LEU A 2 17.22 -15.27 -14.58
N GLU A 3 18.23 -14.44 -14.90
CA GLU A 3 18.47 -13.16 -14.20
C GLU A 3 17.30 -12.18 -14.26
N LEU A 4 16.59 -12.11 -15.40
CA LEU A 4 15.41 -11.25 -15.56
C LEU A 4 14.25 -11.72 -14.68
N LEU A 5 14.03 -13.02 -14.59
CA LEU A 5 13.01 -13.60 -13.74
C LEU A 5 13.32 -13.37 -12.25
N GLY A 6 14.60 -13.49 -11.87
CA GLY A 6 15.07 -13.15 -10.53
C GLY A 6 14.80 -11.69 -10.19
N PHE A 7 15.17 -10.76 -11.07
CA PHE A 7 14.90 -9.34 -10.88
C PHE A 7 13.41 -9.03 -10.72
N ILE A 8 12.55 -9.59 -11.58
CA ILE A 8 11.10 -9.42 -11.48
C ILE A 8 10.58 -9.95 -10.13
N SER A 9 11.05 -11.13 -9.69
CA SER A 9 10.68 -11.70 -8.40
C SER A 9 11.03 -10.77 -7.23
N TYR A 10 12.23 -10.19 -7.24
CA TYR A 10 12.64 -9.21 -6.23
C TYR A 10 11.75 -7.97 -6.21
N VAL A 11 11.41 -7.42 -7.38
CA VAL A 11 10.52 -6.26 -7.48
C VAL A 11 9.12 -6.59 -6.95
N LEU A 12 8.59 -7.77 -7.27
CA LEU A 12 7.30 -8.22 -6.76
C LEU A 12 7.33 -8.41 -5.24
N GLN A 13 8.41 -8.98 -4.70
CA GLN A 13 8.56 -9.15 -3.26
C GLN A 13 8.65 -7.80 -2.54
N LEU A 14 9.39 -6.83 -3.10
CA LEU A 14 9.42 -5.46 -2.60
C LEU A 14 8.03 -4.82 -2.61
N TYR A 15 7.28 -5.00 -3.70
CA TYR A 15 5.91 -4.49 -3.81
C TYR A 15 4.97 -5.08 -2.74
N VAL A 16 5.11 -6.38 -2.43
CA VAL A 16 4.37 -7.02 -1.34
C VAL A 16 4.72 -6.38 0.01
N TYR A 17 5.99 -6.08 0.28
CA TYR A 17 6.36 -5.38 1.51
C TYR A 17 5.77 -3.97 1.59
N VAL A 18 5.70 -3.24 0.46
CA VAL A 18 5.04 -1.93 0.40
C VAL A 18 3.55 -2.05 0.73
N LEU A 19 2.86 -3.07 0.20
CA LEU A 19 1.45 -3.33 0.54
C LEU A 19 1.26 -3.61 2.04
N ILE A 20 2.12 -4.45 2.62
CA ILE A 20 2.08 -4.77 4.05
C ILE A 20 2.34 -3.50 4.88
N ALA A 21 3.31 -2.67 4.49
CA ALA A 21 3.58 -1.41 5.18
C ALA A 21 2.37 -0.46 5.15
N GLY A 22 1.66 -0.39 4.02
CA GLY A 22 0.42 0.37 3.89
C GLY A 22 -0.69 -0.14 4.80
N ALA A 23 -0.91 -1.46 4.86
CA ALA A 23 -1.90 -2.07 5.74
C ALA A 23 -1.58 -1.83 7.23
N VAL A 24 -0.32 -2.02 7.63
CA VAL A 24 0.13 -1.73 9.00
C VAL A 24 -0.07 -0.25 9.33
N LEU A 25 0.29 0.67 8.41
CA LEU A 25 0.10 2.10 8.63
C LEU A 25 -1.38 2.46 8.81
N SER A 26 -2.28 1.84 8.02
CA SER A 26 -3.73 2.00 8.18
C SER A 26 -4.18 1.60 9.59
N TRP A 27 -3.76 0.43 10.09
CA TRP A 27 -4.08 0.02 11.48
C TRP A 27 -3.48 0.95 12.53
N LEU A 28 -2.25 1.42 12.35
CA LEU A 28 -1.64 2.37 13.28
C LEU A 28 -2.41 3.69 13.35
N ILE A 29 -2.96 4.15 12.22
CA ILE A 29 -3.81 5.34 12.18
C ILE A 29 -5.18 5.06 12.82
N ALA A 30 -5.82 3.94 12.46
CA ALA A 30 -7.14 3.55 12.95
C ALA A 30 -7.17 3.35 14.48
N PHE A 31 -6.12 2.77 15.05
CA PHE A 31 -5.97 2.60 16.50
C PHE A 31 -5.38 3.84 17.20
N GLY A 32 -5.15 4.94 16.49
CA GLY A 32 -4.63 6.19 17.06
C GLY A 32 -3.19 6.11 17.56
N VAL A 33 -2.41 5.10 17.15
CA VAL A 33 -0.99 4.95 17.50
C VAL A 33 -0.15 6.02 16.81
N VAL A 34 -0.49 6.37 15.58
CA VAL A 34 0.13 7.46 14.82
C VAL A 34 -0.93 8.43 14.31
N ASN A 35 -0.54 9.68 14.08
CA ASN A 35 -1.47 10.74 13.71
C ASN A 35 -1.11 11.35 12.35
N MET A 36 -2.10 11.44 11.46
CA MET A 36 -1.98 12.06 10.12
C MET A 36 -1.67 13.56 10.17
N ARG A 37 -1.82 14.23 11.32
CA ARG A 37 -1.35 15.61 11.51
C ARG A 37 0.18 15.73 11.47
N ASN A 38 0.90 14.64 11.72
CA ASN A 38 2.33 14.60 11.55
C ASN A 38 2.66 14.52 10.05
N GLN A 39 3.37 15.54 9.55
CA GLN A 39 3.74 15.65 8.13
C GLN A 39 4.52 14.45 7.61
N PHE A 40 5.34 13.81 8.46
CA PHE A 40 6.05 12.59 8.09
C PHE A 40 5.09 11.42 7.86
N VAL A 41 4.13 11.22 8.78
CA VAL A 41 3.14 10.14 8.69
C VAL A 41 2.24 10.35 7.47
N ALA A 42 1.77 11.58 7.24
CA ALA A 42 0.98 11.93 6.06
C ALA A 42 1.76 11.72 4.76
N GLY A 43 3.02 12.15 4.71
CA GLY A 43 3.88 11.94 3.54
C GLY A 43 4.13 10.46 3.26
N LEU A 44 4.40 9.68 4.30
CA LEU A 44 4.58 8.22 4.18
C LEU A 44 3.29 7.55 3.67
N ALA A 45 2.14 7.89 4.24
CA ALA A 45 0.85 7.38 3.77
C ALA A 45 0.61 7.72 2.30
N GLN A 46 0.93 8.95 1.89
CA GLN A 46 0.77 9.39 0.51
C GLN A 46 1.71 8.65 -0.45
N VAL A 47 2.96 8.39 -0.06
CA VAL A 47 3.92 7.62 -0.86
C VAL A 47 3.45 6.17 -1.02
N LEU A 48 3.08 5.52 0.09
CA LEU A 48 2.59 4.13 0.06
C LEU A 48 1.34 4.02 -0.82
N HIS A 49 0.40 4.95 -0.70
CA HIS A 49 -0.77 5.01 -1.56
C HIS A 49 -0.39 5.25 -3.03
N ALA A 50 0.47 6.22 -3.33
CA ALA A 50 0.85 6.55 -4.70
C ALA A 50 1.57 5.38 -5.42
N VAL A 51 2.37 4.61 -4.70
CA VAL A 51 3.07 3.43 -5.26
C VAL A 51 2.10 2.28 -5.52
N THR A 52 1.08 2.11 -4.67
CA THR A 52 0.16 0.96 -4.74
C THR A 52 -1.07 1.21 -5.61
N GLU A 53 -1.51 2.47 -5.73
CA GLU A 53 -2.71 2.86 -6.48
C GLU A 53 -2.74 2.42 -7.96
N PRO A 54 -1.65 2.47 -8.74
CA PRO A 54 -1.69 2.05 -10.15
C PRO A 54 -2.13 0.60 -10.34
N VAL A 55 -1.78 -0.28 -9.40
CA VAL A 55 -2.11 -1.72 -9.44
C VAL A 55 -3.40 -1.99 -8.68
N LEU A 56 -3.62 -1.31 -7.55
CA LEU A 56 -4.81 -1.53 -6.71
C LEU A 56 -6.07 -0.88 -7.30
N ARG A 57 -5.97 0.23 -8.04
CA ARG A 57 -7.14 0.94 -8.61
C ARG A 57 -7.95 0.07 -9.57
N PRO A 58 -7.34 -0.63 -10.55
CA PRO A 58 -8.08 -1.59 -11.38
C PRO A 58 -8.75 -2.68 -10.55
N ILE A 59 -8.07 -3.22 -9.53
CA ILE A 59 -8.61 -4.26 -8.64
C ILE A 59 -9.82 -3.73 -7.88
N ARG A 60 -9.73 -2.52 -7.30
CA ARG A 60 -10.83 -1.87 -6.57
C ARG A 60 -12.05 -1.62 -7.45
N ASN A 61 -11.86 -1.27 -8.72
CA ASN A 61 -12.97 -1.08 -9.67
C ASN A 61 -13.70 -2.38 -10.02
N LEU A 62 -13.05 -3.54 -9.84
CA LEU A 62 -13.66 -4.85 -10.05
C LEU A 62 -14.38 -5.37 -8.81
N LEU A 63 -13.99 -4.88 -7.62
CA LEU A 63 -14.63 -5.27 -6.37
C LEU A 63 -15.98 -4.56 -6.22
N PRO A 64 -17.03 -5.27 -5.76
CA PRO A 64 -18.27 -4.60 -5.38
C PRO A 64 -17.99 -3.62 -4.24
N ASN A 65 -18.71 -2.50 -4.20
CA ASN A 65 -18.58 -1.53 -3.11
C ASN A 65 -18.88 -2.23 -1.77
N LEU A 66 -17.83 -2.48 -0.98
CA LEU A 66 -17.93 -3.13 0.34
C LEU A 66 -18.49 -2.19 1.43
N GLY A 67 -19.16 -1.12 1.01
CA GLY A 67 -19.93 -0.25 1.90
C GLY A 67 -19.08 0.54 2.88
N GLY A 68 -18.13 1.36 2.41
CA GLY A 68 -17.58 2.52 3.16
C GLY A 68 -17.01 2.27 4.56
N ILE A 69 -16.81 1.00 4.95
CA ILE A 69 -16.05 0.65 6.13
C ILE A 69 -14.60 0.64 5.67
N ASP A 70 -13.85 1.64 6.12
CA ASP A 70 -12.39 1.61 6.13
C ASP A 70 -11.90 0.44 7.01
#